data_AF-C9MZC6-F1
#
_entry.id   AF-C9MZC6-F1
#
_cell.length_a   1.000
_cell.length_b   1.000
_cell.length_c   1.000
_cell.angle_alpha   90.00
_cell.angle_beta   90.00
_cell.angle_gamma   90.00
#
_symmetry.space_group_name_H-M   'P 1'
#
loop_
_entity.id
_entity.type
_entity.pdbx_description
1 polymer ?
#
loop_
_entity_poly.entity_id
_entity_poly.type
_entity_poly.pdbx_seq_one_letter_code
_entity_poly.pdbx_strand_id
1 'polypeptide(L)'
;MKERSTFMVYINDKEVSKKELNRISKRIVENTETIADLQKLSDFRAEHSKIIKSFVWSLRSIINNKKIKLSNNRNSIIISQRLKRLPSIIGKLKRFPELRLGRMQDLAGARIILPNIKDTEEVANYLKNKVYKQKDKNNFLFIREKNYILEPKEDGYRSIHQIFKYQGKKEKRLEGYQIELQIRTKLQHQWATSVEIIDSIKQQSLKTGGGDVYYREFFKLSSKLIEYIELNKDISEISKELDKLRELNREFNILKTLSSLRVITKRLEEITGEGYLILILDYKGNSIRYIQVPEENISRDYLMYEREYKEDTNNVVSVSVENLKNLRKAYPNYFLDAREFVTTIGKYINNTEE
;
A
#
# COMPACT_ATOMS: atom_id res chain seq x y z
N MET A 1 36.12 22.41 -7.34
CA MET A 1 34.68 22.75 -7.48
C MET A 1 33.85 21.49 -7.34
N LYS A 2 33.03 21.34 -6.29
CA LYS A 2 32.04 20.26 -6.21
C LYS A 2 30.93 20.58 -7.21
N GLU A 3 30.90 19.89 -8.35
CA GLU A 3 29.72 19.88 -9.22
C GLU A 3 28.49 19.53 -8.36
N ARG A 4 27.63 20.52 -8.14
CA ARG A 4 26.26 20.24 -7.68
C ARG A 4 25.58 19.54 -8.85
N SER A 5 25.72 18.21 -8.90
CA SER A 5 24.90 17.33 -9.74
C SER A 5 23.44 17.72 -9.51
N THR A 6 22.91 18.51 -10.43
CA THR A 6 21.53 18.94 -10.40
C THR A 6 20.77 17.73 -10.87
N PHE A 7 20.35 16.89 -9.91
CA PHE A 7 19.53 15.72 -10.18
C PHE A 7 18.35 16.13 -11.09
N MET A 8 18.36 15.67 -12.33
CA MET A 8 17.31 15.91 -13.30
C MET A 8 16.29 14.77 -13.19
N VAL A 9 15.03 15.12 -13.39
CA VAL A 9 13.92 14.16 -13.36
C VAL A 9 13.32 14.17 -14.75
N TYR A 10 12.95 13.00 -15.28
CA TYR A 10 12.37 12.93 -16.61
C TYR A 10 10.85 12.77 -16.50
N ILE A 11 10.14 13.42 -17.41
CA ILE A 11 8.69 13.37 -17.54
C ILE A 11 8.40 13.28 -19.05
N ASN A 12 7.88 12.15 -19.53
CA ASN A 12 7.63 11.92 -20.97
C ASN A 12 8.86 12.24 -21.84
N ASP A 13 10.02 11.69 -21.45
CA ASP A 13 11.33 11.91 -22.10
C ASP A 13 11.83 13.36 -22.11
N LYS A 14 11.16 14.28 -21.40
CA LYS A 14 11.60 15.67 -21.21
C LYS A 14 12.21 15.88 -19.83
N GLU A 15 13.28 16.65 -19.77
CA GLU A 15 13.91 17.03 -18.51
C GLU A 15 13.06 18.03 -17.74
N VAL A 16 12.78 17.69 -16.49
CA VAL A 16 12.10 18.54 -15.53
C VAL A 16 13.01 18.72 -14.33
N SER A 17 13.39 19.97 -14.08
CA SER A 17 14.27 20.29 -12.96
C SER A 17 13.59 19.98 -11.61
N LYS A 18 14.38 19.57 -10.62
CA LYS A 18 13.92 19.47 -9.22
C LYS A 18 13.28 20.77 -8.72
N LYS A 19 13.72 21.93 -9.22
CA LYS A 19 13.13 23.23 -8.88
C LYS A 19 11.67 23.32 -9.31
N GLU A 20 11.33 22.78 -10.47
CA GLU A 20 9.95 22.78 -10.97
C GLU A 20 9.05 21.86 -10.13
N LEU A 21 9.50 20.65 -9.79
CA LEU A 21 8.75 19.76 -8.88
C LEU A 21 8.55 20.39 -7.50
N ASN A 22 9.53 21.15 -7.00
CA ASN A 22 9.40 21.88 -5.75
C ASN A 22 8.34 23.01 -5.85
N ARG A 23 8.29 23.72 -6.97
CA ARG A 23 7.26 24.75 -7.23
C ARG A 23 5.87 24.14 -7.30
N ILE A 24 5.72 23.03 -8.01
CA ILE A 24 4.46 22.26 -8.04
C ILE A 24 4.05 21.85 -6.62
N SER A 25 5.00 21.32 -5.83
CA SER A 25 4.74 20.93 -4.44
C SER A 25 4.21 22.11 -3.61
N LYS A 26 4.81 23.30 -3.77
CA LYS A 26 4.41 24.51 -3.05
C LYS A 26 3.02 24.98 -3.47
N ARG A 27 2.72 25.02 -4.77
CA ARG A 27 1.39 25.37 -5.30
C ARG A 27 0.30 24.43 -4.78
N ILE A 28 0.57 23.12 -4.73
CA ILE A 28 -0.37 22.13 -4.16
C ILE A 28 -0.66 22.38 -2.67
N VAL A 29 0.36 22.76 -1.89
CA VAL A 29 0.18 23.10 -0.47
C VAL A 29 -0.68 24.36 -0.32
N GLU A 30 -0.48 25.34 -1.19
CA GLU A 30 -1.18 26.63 -1.20
C GLU A 30 -2.57 26.58 -1.87
N ASN A 31 -2.98 25.44 -2.44
CA ASN A 31 -4.19 25.29 -3.25
C ASN A 31 -4.22 26.18 -4.51
N THR A 32 -3.05 26.44 -5.10
CA THR A 32 -2.87 27.26 -6.32
C THR A 32 -2.34 26.45 -7.49
N GLU A 33 -2.44 25.12 -7.44
CA GLU A 33 -1.99 24.23 -8.51
C GLU A 33 -2.85 24.35 -9.78
N THR A 34 -2.18 24.32 -10.93
CA THR A 34 -2.84 24.34 -12.25
C THR A 34 -3.09 22.92 -12.77
N ILE A 35 -3.93 22.79 -13.80
CA ILE A 35 -4.13 21.50 -14.50
C ILE A 35 -2.79 20.98 -15.06
N ALA A 36 -1.93 21.87 -15.57
CA ALA A 36 -0.61 21.52 -16.07
C ALA A 36 0.31 20.98 -14.96
N ASP A 37 0.17 21.46 -13.72
CA ASP A 37 0.92 20.95 -12.57
C ASP A 37 0.49 19.54 -12.20
N LEU A 38 -0.83 19.28 -12.19
CA LEU A 38 -1.39 17.96 -11.95
C LEU A 38 -0.97 16.96 -13.04
N GLN A 39 -0.93 17.40 -14.31
CA GLN A 39 -0.43 16.60 -15.42
C GLN A 39 1.03 16.22 -15.22
N LYS A 40 1.91 17.21 -14.98
CA LYS A 40 3.34 16.96 -14.71
C LYS A 40 3.55 16.03 -13.52
N LEU A 41 2.77 16.20 -12.44
CA LEU A 41 2.82 15.30 -11.30
C LEU A 41 2.42 13.87 -11.68
N SER A 42 1.33 13.71 -12.45
CA SER A 42 0.90 12.39 -12.90
C SER A 42 1.96 11.71 -13.76
N ASP A 43 2.56 12.44 -14.69
CA ASP A 43 3.60 11.92 -15.58
C ASP A 43 4.88 11.58 -14.80
N PHE A 44 5.32 12.42 -13.85
CA PHE A 44 6.45 12.09 -12.96
C PHE A 44 6.20 10.81 -12.15
N ARG A 45 4.98 10.66 -11.63
CA ARG A 45 4.56 9.45 -10.93
C ARG A 45 4.53 8.25 -11.88
N ALA A 46 4.08 8.40 -13.11
CA ALA A 46 4.00 7.31 -14.07
C ALA A 46 5.38 6.74 -14.42
N GLU A 47 6.44 7.55 -14.47
CA GLU A 47 7.81 7.06 -14.66
C GLU A 47 8.27 6.08 -13.57
N HIS A 48 7.62 6.09 -12.40
CA HIS A 48 7.89 5.11 -11.35
C HIS A 48 7.35 3.69 -11.67
N SER A 49 6.51 3.53 -12.71
CA SER A 49 6.03 2.22 -13.16
C SER A 49 7.17 1.33 -13.65
N LYS A 50 8.11 1.90 -14.40
CA LYS A 50 9.27 1.19 -14.97
C LYS A 50 10.17 0.61 -13.88
N ILE A 51 10.48 1.43 -12.86
CA ILE A 51 11.33 1.00 -11.75
C ILE A 51 10.63 -0.03 -10.86
N ILE A 52 9.32 0.12 -10.60
CA ILE A 52 8.61 -0.81 -9.72
C ILE A 52 8.44 -2.18 -10.37
N LYS A 53 8.22 -2.24 -11.69
CA LYS A 53 8.19 -3.48 -12.46
C LYS A 53 9.53 -4.21 -12.36
N SER A 54 10.64 -3.50 -12.58
CA SER A 54 11.98 -4.08 -12.42
C SER A 54 12.25 -4.54 -10.98
N PHE A 55 11.74 -3.81 -9.98
CA PHE A 55 11.92 -4.17 -8.57
C PHE A 55 11.12 -5.41 -8.19
N VAL A 56 9.84 -5.48 -8.56
CA VAL A 56 8.97 -6.64 -8.31
C VAL A 56 9.47 -7.88 -9.03
N TRP A 57 9.95 -7.75 -10.28
CA TRP A 57 10.58 -8.86 -10.99
C TRP A 57 11.79 -9.41 -10.23
N SER A 58 12.66 -8.50 -9.75
CA SER A 58 13.82 -8.87 -8.93
C SER A 58 13.40 -9.54 -7.62
N LEU A 59 12.38 -9.00 -6.92
CA LEU A 59 11.81 -9.61 -5.72
C LEU A 59 11.28 -11.02 -5.97
N ARG A 60 10.50 -11.24 -7.04
CA ARG A 60 9.98 -12.56 -7.41
C ARG A 60 11.11 -13.55 -7.64
N SER A 61 12.14 -13.14 -8.40
CA SER A 61 13.32 -13.96 -8.65
C SER A 61 14.03 -14.36 -7.34
N ILE A 62 14.17 -13.43 -6.39
CA ILE A 62 14.78 -13.68 -5.08
C ILE A 62 13.94 -14.65 -4.24
N ILE A 63 12.62 -14.45 -4.17
CA ILE A 63 11.72 -15.30 -3.36
C ILE A 63 11.65 -16.73 -3.91
N ASN A 64 11.69 -16.88 -5.24
CA ASN A 64 11.72 -18.18 -5.90
C ASN A 64 13.09 -18.86 -5.81
N ASN A 65 14.14 -18.13 -5.43
CA ASN A 65 15.47 -18.69 -5.26
C ASN A 65 15.57 -19.48 -3.95
N LYS A 66 16.06 -20.73 -4.01
CA LYS A 66 16.24 -21.57 -2.81
C LYS A 66 17.34 -21.07 -1.85
N LYS A 67 18.12 -20.06 -2.23
CA LYS A 67 19.15 -19.43 -1.37
C LYS A 67 18.57 -18.65 -0.18
N ILE A 68 17.34 -18.14 -0.28
CA ILE A 68 16.66 -17.51 0.86
C ILE A 68 15.90 -18.57 1.66
N LYS A 69 16.13 -18.59 2.98
CA LYS A 69 15.60 -19.63 3.88
C LYS A 69 14.18 -19.27 4.35
N LEU A 70 13.22 -19.39 3.43
CA LEU A 70 11.80 -19.22 3.73
C LEU A 70 11.16 -20.54 4.12
N SER A 71 10.06 -20.47 4.88
CA SER A 71 9.22 -21.63 5.15
C SER A 71 8.76 -22.35 3.86
N ASN A 72 8.42 -23.64 3.96
CA ASN A 72 8.12 -24.49 2.81
C ASN A 72 6.90 -24.03 1.97
N ASN A 73 6.10 -23.08 2.46
CA ASN A 73 4.89 -22.61 1.78
C ASN A 73 5.10 -21.33 0.94
N ARG A 74 6.03 -21.37 -0.01
CA ARG A 74 6.29 -20.23 -0.93
C ARG A 74 5.05 -19.86 -1.77
N ASN A 75 4.16 -20.81 -2.04
CA ASN A 75 2.92 -20.60 -2.79
C ASN A 75 1.91 -19.68 -2.07
N SER A 76 2.09 -19.46 -0.76
CA SER A 76 1.27 -18.52 0.02
C SER A 76 1.75 -17.07 -0.07
N ILE A 77 2.95 -16.83 -0.62
CA ILE A 77 3.55 -15.49 -0.69
C ILE A 77 2.89 -14.69 -1.81
N ILE A 78 2.48 -13.48 -1.50
CA ILE A 78 1.86 -12.57 -2.46
C ILE A 78 2.74 -11.34 -2.60
N ILE A 79 3.15 -11.03 -3.83
CA ILE A 79 3.87 -9.80 -4.18
C ILE A 79 2.98 -8.95 -5.06
N SER A 80 2.83 -7.68 -4.71
CA SER A 80 1.97 -6.73 -5.40
C SER A 80 2.63 -5.35 -5.51
N GLN A 81 2.16 -4.54 -6.46
CA GLN A 81 2.66 -3.18 -6.68
C GLN A 81 1.54 -2.20 -6.96
N ARG A 82 1.69 -0.98 -6.43
CA ARG A 82 0.82 0.14 -6.75
C ARG A 82 1.61 1.43 -6.87
N LEU A 83 1.12 2.33 -7.72
CA LEU A 83 1.52 3.74 -7.68
C LEU A 83 0.65 4.49 -6.69
N LYS A 84 1.22 5.49 -6.00
CA LYS A 84 0.46 6.30 -5.05
C LYS A 84 -0.58 7.15 -5.78
N ARG A 85 -1.82 7.14 -5.30
CA ARG A 85 -2.93 7.90 -5.91
C ARG A 85 -2.67 9.41 -5.83
N LEU A 86 -3.11 10.16 -6.83
CA LEU A 86 -2.93 11.61 -6.88
C LEU A 86 -3.55 12.33 -5.66
N PRO A 87 -4.79 12.02 -5.22
CA PRO A 87 -5.35 12.60 -4.00
C PRO A 87 -4.51 12.30 -2.75
N SER A 88 -3.92 11.10 -2.65
CA SER A 88 -3.04 10.72 -1.53
C SER A 88 -1.70 11.45 -1.58
N ILE A 89 -1.17 11.76 -2.76
CA ILE A 89 0.04 12.58 -2.92
C ILE A 89 -0.26 14.02 -2.47
N ILE A 90 -1.35 14.61 -2.96
CA ILE A 90 -1.79 15.97 -2.60
C ILE A 90 -2.02 16.07 -1.09
N GLY A 91 -2.81 15.16 -0.52
CA GLY A 91 -3.08 15.14 0.92
C GLY A 91 -1.82 14.96 1.77
N LYS A 92 -0.83 14.20 1.30
CA LYS A 92 0.45 14.04 2.00
C LYS A 92 1.30 15.32 1.95
N LEU A 93 1.34 16.01 0.80
CA LEU A 93 2.03 17.30 0.67
C LEU A 93 1.40 18.35 1.59
N LYS A 94 0.06 18.42 1.63
CA LYS A 94 -0.68 19.34 2.52
C LYS A 94 -0.43 19.06 4.00
N ARG A 95 -0.39 17.78 4.39
CA ARG A 95 -0.11 17.36 5.78
C ARG A 95 1.33 17.62 6.22
N PHE A 96 2.27 17.54 5.28
CA PHE A 96 3.69 17.79 5.53
C PHE A 96 4.20 18.87 4.56
N PRO A 97 3.94 20.16 4.85
CA PRO A 97 4.27 21.26 3.95
C PRO A 97 5.74 21.37 3.57
N GLU A 98 6.65 20.79 4.36
CA GLU A 98 8.09 20.72 4.06
C GLU A 98 8.48 19.58 3.10
N LEU A 99 7.58 18.62 2.88
CA LEU A 99 7.78 17.56 1.90
C LEU A 99 7.79 18.16 0.49
N ARG A 100 8.61 17.59 -0.38
CA ARG A 100 8.66 17.96 -1.80
C ARG A 100 8.50 16.70 -2.64
N LEU A 101 7.85 16.81 -3.79
CA LEU A 101 7.58 15.70 -4.71
C LEU A 101 8.83 14.90 -5.05
N GLY A 102 9.92 15.58 -5.43
CA GLY A 102 11.20 14.91 -5.76
C GLY A 102 11.91 14.24 -4.58
N ARG A 103 11.38 14.36 -3.35
CA ARG A 103 11.85 13.67 -2.14
C ARG A 103 10.85 12.64 -1.61
N MET A 104 9.69 12.50 -2.25
CA MET A 104 8.65 11.57 -1.82
C MET A 104 9.07 10.13 -2.15
N GLN A 105 9.18 9.31 -1.11
CA GLN A 105 9.80 7.98 -1.21
C GLN A 105 8.80 6.87 -1.57
N ASP A 106 7.51 7.15 -1.42
CA ASP A 106 6.39 6.22 -1.54
C ASP A 106 5.50 6.53 -2.75
N LEU A 107 6.04 7.17 -3.80
CA LEU A 107 5.35 7.30 -5.10
C LEU A 107 5.18 5.92 -5.77
N ALA A 108 6.20 5.07 -5.64
CA ALA A 108 6.18 3.67 -6.02
C ALA A 108 6.14 2.81 -4.75
N GLY A 109 5.10 1.98 -4.60
CA GLY A 109 4.95 1.09 -3.46
C GLY A 109 4.82 -0.37 -3.87
N ALA A 110 5.78 -1.19 -3.47
CA ALA A 110 5.68 -2.65 -3.54
C ALA A 110 5.26 -3.21 -2.18
N ARG A 111 4.57 -4.35 -2.19
CA ARG A 111 4.20 -5.08 -0.98
C ARG A 111 4.48 -6.56 -1.15
N ILE A 112 5.04 -7.16 -0.10
CA ILE A 112 5.17 -8.61 0.04
C ILE A 112 4.42 -9.07 1.30
N ILE A 113 3.57 -10.08 1.13
CA ILE A 113 2.77 -10.69 2.19
C ILE A 113 3.33 -12.10 2.42
N LEU A 114 3.79 -12.35 3.64
CA LEU A 114 4.48 -13.57 4.06
C LEU A 114 3.66 -14.31 5.12
N PRO A 115 3.89 -15.61 5.32
CA PRO A 115 3.05 -16.41 6.21
C PRO A 115 3.29 -16.14 7.70
N ASN A 116 4.48 -15.70 8.11
CA ASN A 116 4.85 -15.51 9.51
C ASN A 116 5.93 -14.42 9.69
N ILE A 117 6.15 -13.99 10.94
CA ILE A 117 7.12 -12.94 11.29
C ILE A 117 8.55 -13.34 10.89
N LYS A 118 8.96 -14.58 11.15
CA LYS A 118 10.32 -15.06 10.80
C LYS A 118 10.64 -14.87 9.32
N ASP A 119 9.69 -15.22 8.44
CA ASP A 119 9.85 -15.04 6.99
C ASP A 119 9.90 -13.54 6.62
N THR A 120 9.16 -12.66 7.32
CA THR A 120 9.26 -11.20 7.12
C THR A 120 10.66 -10.67 7.44
N GLU A 121 11.25 -11.13 8.54
CA GLU A 121 12.59 -10.73 8.97
C GLU A 121 13.67 -11.29 8.05
N GLU A 122 13.56 -12.56 7.64
CA GLU A 122 14.48 -13.19 6.69
C GLU A 122 14.50 -12.43 5.36
N VAL A 123 13.32 -12.13 4.78
CA VAL A 123 13.24 -11.33 3.55
C VAL A 123 13.85 -9.94 3.75
N ALA A 124 13.46 -9.23 4.80
CA ALA A 124 13.98 -7.89 5.07
C ALA A 124 15.51 -7.88 5.20
N ASN A 125 16.06 -8.81 5.97
CA ASN A 125 17.49 -8.95 6.20
C ASN A 125 18.24 -9.37 4.94
N TYR A 126 17.72 -10.31 4.18
CA TYR A 126 18.33 -10.76 2.93
C TYR A 126 18.43 -9.62 1.90
N LEU A 127 17.35 -8.86 1.73
CA LEU A 127 17.31 -7.73 0.81
C LEU A 127 18.31 -6.63 1.20
N LYS A 128 18.33 -6.22 2.48
CA LYS A 128 19.20 -5.11 2.92
C LYS A 128 20.67 -5.50 3.08
N ASN A 129 20.96 -6.72 3.53
CA ASN A 129 22.32 -7.13 3.89
C ASN A 129 23.05 -7.93 2.79
N LYS A 130 22.32 -8.52 1.85
CA LYS A 130 22.91 -9.38 0.79
C LYS A 130 22.67 -8.81 -0.60
N VAL A 131 21.41 -8.59 -0.97
CA VAL A 131 21.04 -8.24 -2.36
C VAL A 131 21.37 -6.78 -2.64
N TYR A 132 20.74 -5.84 -1.93
CA TYR A 132 20.79 -4.42 -2.26
C TYR A 132 21.74 -3.62 -1.35
N LYS A 133 22.68 -4.30 -0.67
CA LYS A 133 23.63 -3.66 0.26
C LYS A 133 24.64 -2.75 -0.44
N GLN A 134 25.16 -3.19 -1.58
CA GLN A 134 26.33 -2.57 -2.21
C GLN A 134 25.92 -1.72 -3.40
N LYS A 135 26.47 -0.49 -3.41
CA LYS A 135 26.38 0.39 -4.57
C LYS A 135 27.04 -0.26 -5.78
N ASP A 136 26.47 -0.02 -6.95
CA ASP A 136 26.94 -0.45 -8.26
C ASP A 136 27.02 -1.97 -8.47
N LYS A 137 26.48 -2.80 -7.56
CA LYS A 137 26.31 -4.25 -7.78
C LYS A 137 24.95 -4.62 -8.36
N ASN A 138 23.87 -4.03 -7.85
CA ASN A 138 22.51 -4.29 -8.30
C ASN A 138 21.83 -3.03 -8.88
N ASN A 139 20.66 -3.21 -9.49
CA ASN A 139 19.85 -2.08 -9.99
C ASN A 139 19.26 -1.21 -8.88
N PHE A 140 19.22 -1.71 -7.65
CA PHE A 140 18.65 -1.02 -6.49
C PHE A 140 19.65 -1.01 -5.34
N LEU A 141 19.63 0.06 -4.55
CA LEU A 141 20.42 0.24 -3.33
C LEU A 141 19.46 0.39 -2.16
N PHE A 142 19.68 -0.36 -1.08
CA PHE A 142 18.99 -0.18 0.18
C PHE A 142 19.38 1.16 0.82
N ILE A 143 18.40 1.93 1.28
CA ILE A 143 18.61 3.26 1.86
C ILE A 143 18.34 3.27 3.36
N ARG A 144 17.17 2.79 3.78
CA ARG A 144 16.75 2.78 5.19
C ARG A 144 15.64 1.78 5.43
N GLU A 145 15.49 1.38 6.68
CA GLU A 145 14.41 0.52 7.18
C GLU A 145 13.72 1.18 8.37
N LYS A 146 12.41 0.96 8.51
CA LYS A 146 11.69 1.17 9.75
C LYS A 146 10.87 -0.08 10.07
N ASN A 147 11.10 -0.67 11.23
CA ASN A 147 10.48 -1.92 11.64
C ASN A 147 9.30 -1.67 12.58
N TYR A 148 8.10 -1.54 12.02
CA TYR A 148 6.88 -1.37 12.81
C TYR A 148 6.32 -2.69 13.37
N ILE A 149 6.96 -3.84 13.10
CA ILE A 149 6.60 -5.09 13.81
C ILE A 149 7.18 -5.03 15.22
N LEU A 150 8.44 -4.58 15.35
CA LEU A 150 9.12 -4.38 16.64
C LEU A 150 8.64 -3.13 17.37
N GLU A 151 8.46 -2.01 16.65
CA GLU A 151 7.98 -0.74 17.20
C GLU A 151 6.69 -0.30 16.49
N PRO A 152 5.53 -0.89 16.85
CA PRO A 152 4.25 -0.54 16.25
C PRO A 152 3.94 0.95 16.39
N LYS A 153 3.16 1.49 15.46
CA LYS A 153 2.61 2.84 15.63
C LYS A 153 1.55 2.85 16.75
N GLU A 154 1.22 4.05 17.24
CA GLU A 154 0.21 4.27 18.27
C GLU A 154 -1.17 3.70 17.92
N ASP A 155 -1.51 3.67 16.63
CA ASP A 155 -2.76 3.11 16.09
C ASP A 155 -2.76 1.57 16.00
N GLY A 156 -1.65 0.90 16.32
CA GLY A 156 -1.49 -0.55 16.20
C GLY A 156 -0.96 -0.99 14.83
N TYR A 157 -0.56 -0.08 13.93
CA TYR A 157 -0.02 -0.47 12.63
C TYR A 157 1.32 -1.22 12.74
N ARG A 158 1.42 -2.35 12.02
CA ARG A 158 2.63 -3.22 11.95
C ARG A 158 3.01 -3.56 10.51
N SER A 159 4.32 -3.47 10.21
CA SER A 159 4.97 -3.85 8.94
C SER A 159 6.45 -3.47 8.99
N ILE A 160 7.33 -4.15 8.24
CA ILE A 160 8.69 -3.64 7.98
C ILE A 160 8.66 -2.79 6.70
N HIS A 161 9.11 -1.55 6.77
CA HIS A 161 9.20 -0.64 5.61
C HIS A 161 10.65 -0.47 5.21
N GLN A 162 10.98 -0.81 3.97
CA GLN A 162 12.31 -0.60 3.41
C GLN A 162 12.24 0.36 2.23
N ILE A 163 13.17 1.32 2.19
CA ILE A 163 13.30 2.24 1.08
C ILE A 163 14.50 1.84 0.22
N PHE A 164 14.27 1.75 -1.08
CA PHE A 164 15.30 1.46 -2.07
C PHE A 164 15.44 2.62 -3.05
N LYS A 165 16.66 2.85 -3.52
CA LYS A 165 16.99 3.84 -4.55
C LYS A 165 17.42 3.11 -5.81
N TYR A 166 16.85 3.47 -6.96
CA TYR A 166 17.27 2.95 -8.24
C TYR A 166 18.65 3.51 -8.63
N GLN A 167 19.55 2.65 -9.10
CA GLN A 167 20.96 2.98 -9.36
C GLN A 167 21.22 3.37 -10.83
N GLY A 168 20.21 3.38 -11.71
CA GLY A 168 20.36 3.86 -13.09
C GLY A 168 21.10 2.91 -14.04
N LYS A 169 21.35 1.64 -13.66
CA LYS A 169 22.14 0.70 -14.46
C LYS A 169 21.53 0.35 -15.82
N LYS A 170 20.21 0.12 -15.87
CA LYS A 170 19.50 -0.17 -17.14
C LYS A 170 18.97 1.11 -17.79
N GLU A 171 18.57 2.08 -16.98
CA GLU A 171 17.95 3.32 -17.45
C GLU A 171 18.47 4.51 -16.64
N LYS A 172 19.58 5.10 -17.08
CA LYS A 172 20.33 6.14 -16.35
C LYS A 172 19.46 7.34 -15.96
N ARG A 173 18.49 7.71 -16.80
CA ARG A 173 17.57 8.82 -16.58
C ARG A 173 16.65 8.66 -15.35
N LEU A 174 16.40 7.43 -14.90
CA LEU A 174 15.58 7.16 -13.71
C LEU A 174 16.44 7.01 -12.45
N GLU A 175 17.75 7.24 -12.54
CA GLU A 175 18.66 7.13 -11.39
C GLU A 175 18.14 7.98 -10.23
N GLY A 176 18.09 7.34 -9.07
CA GLY A 176 17.70 7.95 -7.82
C GLY A 176 16.21 8.08 -7.53
N TYR A 177 15.35 7.60 -8.43
CA TYR A 177 13.97 7.33 -8.06
C TYR A 177 13.92 6.31 -6.91
N GLN A 178 12.90 6.41 -6.08
CA GLN A 178 12.78 5.63 -4.86
C GLN A 178 11.53 4.73 -4.88
N ILE A 179 11.66 3.60 -4.19
CA ILE A 179 10.59 2.61 -4.02
C ILE A 179 10.50 2.28 -2.53
N GLU A 180 9.28 2.29 -2.01
CA GLU A 180 8.96 1.74 -0.70
C GLU A 180 8.51 0.28 -0.86
N LEU A 181 9.15 -0.63 -0.13
CA LEU A 181 8.69 -2.00 0.06
C LEU A 181 8.06 -2.14 1.44
N GLN A 182 6.81 -2.57 1.48
CA GLN A 182 6.11 -2.97 2.70
C GLN A 182 6.15 -4.49 2.83
N ILE A 183 6.78 -4.99 3.88
CA ILE A 183 6.88 -6.41 4.20
C ILE A 183 5.92 -6.65 5.37
N ARG A 184 4.97 -7.57 5.19
CA ARG A 184 3.92 -7.85 6.18
C ARG A 184 3.69 -9.35 6.27
N THR A 185 3.18 -9.79 7.40
CA THR A 185 2.51 -11.09 7.49
C THR A 185 1.11 -11.02 6.88
N LYS A 186 0.46 -12.18 6.76
CA LYS A 186 -0.96 -12.27 6.37
C LYS A 186 -1.87 -11.54 7.37
N LEU A 187 -1.69 -11.72 8.68
CA LEU A 187 -2.56 -11.11 9.69
C LEU A 187 -2.38 -9.59 9.77
N GLN A 188 -1.14 -9.09 9.66
CA GLN A 188 -0.87 -7.65 9.60
C GLN A 188 -1.51 -7.01 8.35
N HIS A 189 -1.52 -7.72 7.22
CA HIS A 189 -2.19 -7.26 6.00
C HIS A 189 -3.72 -7.24 6.15
N GLN A 190 -4.32 -8.27 6.75
CA GLN A 190 -5.75 -8.31 7.07
C GLN A 190 -6.18 -7.12 7.96
N TRP A 191 -5.40 -6.85 9.01
CA TRP A 191 -5.64 -5.71 9.90
C TRP A 191 -5.58 -4.38 9.15
N ALA A 192 -4.47 -4.12 8.44
CA ALA A 192 -4.26 -2.84 7.77
C ALA A 192 -5.30 -2.56 6.69
N THR A 193 -5.75 -3.60 5.98
CA THR A 193 -6.78 -3.44 4.95
C THR A 193 -8.17 -3.24 5.53
N SER A 194 -8.48 -3.82 6.70
CA SER A 194 -9.73 -3.59 7.41
C SER A 194 -9.84 -2.17 7.97
N VAL A 195 -8.72 -1.61 8.45
CA VAL A 195 -8.62 -0.18 8.80
C VAL A 195 -8.89 0.70 7.58
N GLU A 196 -8.23 0.41 6.43
CA GLU A 196 -8.46 1.16 5.18
C GLU A 196 -9.93 1.09 4.70
N ILE A 197 -10.62 -0.03 4.92
CA ILE A 197 -12.06 -0.20 4.61
C ILE A 197 -12.91 0.74 5.46
N ILE A 198 -12.73 0.72 6.79
CA ILE A 198 -13.49 1.58 7.71
C ILE A 198 -13.22 3.06 7.43
N ASP A 199 -11.97 3.44 7.18
CA ASP A 199 -11.62 4.82 6.83
C ASP A 199 -12.29 5.28 5.53
N SER A 200 -12.38 4.39 4.53
CA SER A 200 -13.02 4.70 3.25
C SER A 200 -14.53 4.91 3.39
N ILE A 201 -15.19 4.17 4.27
CA ILE A 201 -16.62 4.30 4.56
C ILE A 201 -16.88 5.54 5.40
N LYS A 202 -16.04 5.78 6.41
CA LYS A 202 -16.14 6.96 7.26
C LYS A 202 -15.99 8.25 6.46
N GLN A 203 -15.07 8.32 5.51
CA GLN A 203 -14.97 9.49 4.62
C GLN A 203 -16.28 9.79 3.87
N GLN A 204 -17.12 8.78 3.62
CA GLN A 204 -18.45 8.97 3.03
C GLN A 204 -19.50 9.41 4.06
N SER A 205 -19.41 8.89 5.30
CA SER A 205 -20.33 9.23 6.38
C SER A 205 -19.95 10.50 7.17
N LEU A 206 -18.73 11.01 7.02
CA LEU A 206 -18.14 12.14 7.76
C LEU A 206 -18.76 13.51 7.42
N LYS A 207 -19.85 13.55 6.65
CA LYS A 207 -20.78 14.69 6.66
C LYS A 207 -21.58 14.81 7.97
N THR A 208 -21.46 13.84 8.88
CA THR A 208 -22.05 13.86 10.23
C THR A 208 -21.05 13.28 11.23
N GLY A 209 -20.60 14.07 12.22
CA GLY A 209 -19.38 13.82 13.01
C GLY A 209 -19.37 12.66 14.03
N GLY A 210 -18.21 12.46 14.68
CA GLY A 210 -18.07 11.82 16.01
C GLY A 210 -17.57 10.37 16.11
N GLY A 211 -17.50 9.59 15.03
CA GLY A 211 -17.29 8.13 15.11
C GLY A 211 -15.85 7.60 15.13
N ASP A 212 -14.83 8.36 15.60
CA ASP A 212 -13.43 7.98 15.37
C ASP A 212 -12.79 7.13 16.49
N VAL A 213 -13.18 7.34 17.75
CA VAL A 213 -12.42 6.81 18.89
C VAL A 213 -12.59 5.30 19.07
N TYR A 214 -13.81 4.77 18.99
CA TYR A 214 -14.07 3.35 19.23
C TYR A 214 -13.47 2.44 18.14
N TYR A 215 -13.47 2.86 16.87
CA TYR A 215 -12.79 2.12 15.81
C TYR A 215 -11.29 2.10 16.03
N ARG A 216 -10.68 3.25 16.39
CA ARG A 216 -9.25 3.32 16.68
C ARG A 216 -8.87 2.39 17.82
N GLU A 217 -9.64 2.39 18.90
CA GLU A 217 -9.38 1.52 20.04
C GLU A 217 -9.59 0.04 19.68
N PHE A 218 -10.68 -0.30 18.99
CA PHE A 218 -10.94 -1.66 18.49
C PHE A 218 -9.79 -2.17 17.60
N PHE A 219 -9.31 -1.35 16.67
CA PHE A 219 -8.21 -1.73 15.80
C PHE A 219 -6.89 -1.83 16.57
N LYS A 220 -6.61 -0.94 17.51
CA LYS A 220 -5.42 -1.04 18.37
C LYS A 220 -5.41 -2.34 19.18
N LEU A 221 -6.52 -2.68 19.83
CA LEU A 221 -6.68 -3.92 20.61
C LEU A 221 -6.59 -5.17 19.71
N SER A 222 -7.21 -5.16 18.54
CA SER A 222 -7.11 -6.28 17.60
C SER A 222 -5.69 -6.46 17.03
N SER A 223 -4.90 -5.38 16.89
CA SER A 223 -3.47 -5.50 16.55
C SER A 223 -2.67 -6.17 17.65
N LYS A 224 -2.98 -5.85 18.92
CA LYS A 224 -2.37 -6.50 20.09
C LYS A 224 -2.69 -8.00 20.12
N LEU A 225 -3.94 -8.37 19.87
CA LEU A 225 -4.34 -9.78 19.72
C LEU A 225 -3.57 -10.46 18.58
N ILE A 226 -3.46 -9.82 17.41
CA ILE A 226 -2.69 -10.37 16.28
C ILE A 226 -1.22 -10.61 16.66
N GLU A 227 -0.57 -9.69 17.37
CA GLU A 227 0.79 -9.90 17.86
C GLU A 227 0.91 -11.17 18.72
N TYR A 228 -0.03 -11.39 19.63
CA TYR A 228 -0.04 -12.57 20.49
C TYR A 228 -0.21 -13.86 19.68
N ILE A 229 -1.09 -13.84 18.66
CA ILE A 229 -1.27 -14.96 17.73
C ILE A 229 0.01 -15.23 16.95
N GLU A 230 0.64 -14.19 16.39
CA GLU A 230 1.83 -14.34 15.54
C GLU A 230 3.07 -14.80 16.30
N LEU A 231 3.18 -14.42 17.58
CA LEU A 231 4.27 -14.80 18.47
C LEU A 231 3.96 -16.06 19.29
N ASN A 232 2.78 -16.66 19.11
CA ASN A 232 2.31 -17.81 19.88
C ASN A 232 2.44 -17.60 21.40
N LYS A 233 2.06 -16.39 21.87
CA LYS A 233 2.02 -16.02 23.28
C LYS A 233 0.72 -16.51 23.92
N ASP A 234 0.73 -16.66 25.24
CA ASP A 234 -0.50 -16.99 25.97
C ASP A 234 -1.49 -15.82 25.89
N ILE A 235 -2.64 -16.09 25.27
CA ILE A 235 -3.71 -15.12 25.06
C ILE A 235 -4.37 -14.72 26.40
N SER A 236 -4.24 -15.56 27.44
CA SER A 236 -4.79 -15.25 28.78
C SER A 236 -4.18 -13.98 29.40
N GLU A 237 -2.94 -13.64 29.01
CA GLU A 237 -2.23 -12.44 29.46
C GLU A 237 -2.88 -11.13 29.01
N ILE A 238 -3.71 -11.17 27.95
CA ILE A 238 -4.42 -10.01 27.39
C ILE A 238 -5.94 -10.12 27.58
N SER A 239 -6.38 -10.82 28.63
CA SER A 239 -7.80 -11.02 28.95
C SER A 239 -8.58 -9.70 29.06
N LYS A 240 -8.02 -8.68 29.73
CA LYS A 240 -8.65 -7.36 29.87
C LYS A 240 -8.84 -6.66 28.52
N GLU A 241 -7.82 -6.69 27.67
CA GLU A 241 -7.87 -6.15 26.31
C GLU A 241 -8.89 -6.90 25.44
N LEU A 242 -8.99 -8.23 25.61
CA LEU A 242 -9.99 -9.06 24.92
C LEU A 242 -11.41 -8.73 25.37
N ASP A 243 -11.65 -8.55 26.66
CA ASP A 243 -12.96 -8.16 27.17
C ASP A 243 -13.37 -6.78 26.64
N LYS A 244 -12.42 -5.84 26.58
CA LYS A 244 -12.69 -4.53 25.96
C LYS A 244 -12.96 -4.65 24.46
N LEU A 245 -12.23 -5.51 23.75
CA LEU A 245 -12.44 -5.78 22.33
C LEU A 245 -13.83 -6.39 22.07
N ARG A 246 -14.30 -7.29 22.95
CA ARG A 246 -15.66 -7.86 22.93
C ARG A 246 -16.71 -6.80 23.18
N GLU A 247 -16.54 -5.97 24.21
CA GLU A 247 -17.44 -4.87 24.57
C GLU A 247 -17.63 -3.92 23.38
N LEU A 248 -16.52 -3.43 22.81
CA LEU A 248 -16.54 -2.53 21.64
C LEU A 248 -17.24 -3.18 20.43
N ASN A 249 -17.00 -4.46 20.18
CA ASN A 249 -17.66 -5.16 19.08
C ASN A 249 -19.18 -5.29 19.32
N ARG A 250 -19.60 -5.63 20.55
CA ARG A 250 -21.00 -5.79 20.92
C ARG A 250 -21.77 -4.47 20.84
N GLU A 251 -21.17 -3.40 21.36
CA GLU A 251 -21.79 -2.07 21.38
C GLU A 251 -21.91 -1.46 19.98
N PHE A 252 -20.83 -1.52 19.18
CA PHE A 252 -20.75 -0.82 17.89
C PHE A 252 -20.93 -1.71 16.67
N ASN A 253 -21.17 -3.01 16.85
CA ASN A 253 -21.39 -3.98 15.76
C ASN A 253 -20.28 -3.97 14.70
N ILE A 254 -19.01 -3.82 15.12
CA ILE A 254 -17.88 -3.56 14.21
C ILE A 254 -17.64 -4.73 13.26
N LEU A 255 -17.56 -5.96 13.77
CA LEU A 255 -17.35 -7.15 12.92
C LEU A 255 -18.53 -7.41 11.98
N LYS A 256 -19.76 -7.14 12.44
CA LYS A 256 -20.98 -7.24 11.61
C LYS A 256 -20.98 -6.19 10.49
N THR A 257 -20.55 -4.97 10.80
CA THR A 257 -20.35 -3.91 9.81
C THR A 257 -19.34 -4.36 8.76
N LEU A 258 -18.15 -4.78 9.18
CA LEU A 258 -17.09 -5.31 8.32
C LEU A 258 -17.51 -6.50 7.45
N SER A 259 -18.36 -7.40 7.96
CA SER A 259 -18.82 -8.57 7.21
C SER A 259 -19.94 -8.26 6.21
N SER A 260 -20.76 -7.25 6.47
CA SER A 260 -21.87 -6.83 5.60
C SER A 260 -21.42 -6.09 4.34
N LEU A 261 -20.22 -5.51 4.38
CA LEU A 261 -19.65 -4.73 3.30
C LEU A 261 -19.13 -5.69 2.23
N ARG A 262 -19.92 -5.92 1.19
CA ARG A 262 -19.46 -6.73 0.05
C ARG A 262 -19.73 -6.00 -1.25
N VAL A 263 -18.67 -5.75 -1.99
CA VAL A 263 -18.78 -5.30 -3.38
C VAL A 263 -19.15 -6.50 -4.26
N ILE A 264 -20.09 -6.30 -5.18
CA ILE A 264 -20.44 -7.27 -6.21
C ILE A 264 -19.29 -7.34 -7.22
N THR A 265 -18.64 -8.50 -7.31
CA THR A 265 -17.45 -8.74 -8.17
C THR A 265 -17.75 -9.52 -9.45
N LYS A 266 -19.02 -9.78 -9.79
CA LYS A 266 -19.40 -10.71 -10.87
C LYS A 266 -18.71 -10.44 -12.21
N ARG A 267 -18.36 -9.18 -12.52
CA ARG A 267 -17.68 -8.79 -13.78
C ARG A 267 -16.16 -8.98 -13.76
N LEU A 268 -15.56 -9.25 -12.60
CA LEU A 268 -14.11 -9.39 -12.46
C LEU A 268 -13.64 -10.83 -12.65
N GLU A 269 -14.52 -11.82 -12.82
CA GLU A 269 -14.09 -13.23 -12.94
C GLU A 269 -13.65 -13.59 -14.37
N GLU A 270 -13.86 -12.70 -15.34
CA GLU A 270 -13.62 -12.91 -16.78
C GLU A 270 -12.28 -12.36 -17.29
N ILE A 271 -11.45 -11.72 -16.45
CA ILE A 271 -10.18 -11.13 -16.94
C ILE A 271 -9.14 -12.21 -17.21
N THR A 272 -8.82 -12.36 -18.49
CA THR A 272 -7.66 -13.11 -18.97
C THR A 272 -6.70 -12.13 -19.66
N GLY A 273 -5.68 -11.63 -18.96
CA GLY A 273 -4.73 -10.71 -19.58
C GLY A 273 -3.60 -10.25 -18.66
N GLU A 274 -2.45 -9.98 -19.27
CA GLU A 274 -1.30 -9.31 -18.64
C GLU A 274 -1.44 -7.78 -18.81
N GLY A 275 -1.11 -6.99 -17.79
CA GLY A 275 -1.14 -5.52 -17.88
C GLY A 275 -1.40 -4.80 -16.56
N TYR A 276 -1.57 -3.48 -16.65
CA TYR A 276 -2.08 -2.68 -15.53
C TYR A 276 -3.61 -2.66 -15.58
N LEU A 277 -4.22 -2.80 -14.41
CA LEU A 277 -5.65 -2.61 -14.23
C LEU A 277 -5.87 -1.27 -13.52
N ILE A 278 -6.74 -0.44 -14.10
CA ILE A 278 -7.33 0.68 -13.39
C ILE A 278 -8.61 0.16 -12.78
N LEU A 279 -8.67 0.09 -11.45
CA LEU A 279 -9.89 -0.22 -10.73
C LEU A 279 -10.62 1.08 -10.41
N ILE A 280 -11.90 1.13 -10.72
CA ILE A 280 -12.82 2.20 -10.41
C ILE A 280 -13.85 1.62 -9.43
N LEU A 281 -13.70 1.97 -8.17
CA LEU A 281 -14.58 1.53 -7.10
C LEU A 281 -15.69 2.55 -6.90
N ASP A 282 -16.93 2.14 -7.13
CA ASP A 282 -18.14 2.88 -6.82
C ASP A 282 -18.70 2.37 -5.50
N TYR A 283 -18.52 3.16 -4.44
CA TYR A 283 -19.00 2.79 -3.12
C TYR A 283 -20.51 2.94 -2.95
N LYS A 284 -21.17 3.83 -3.73
CA LYS A 284 -22.62 3.99 -3.66
C LYS A 284 -23.32 2.79 -4.29
N GLY A 285 -22.83 2.35 -5.45
CA GLY A 285 -23.35 1.18 -6.15
C GLY A 285 -22.81 -0.16 -5.63
N ASN A 286 -21.91 -0.16 -4.64
CA ASN A 286 -21.17 -1.34 -4.17
C ASN A 286 -20.61 -2.18 -5.33
N SER A 287 -20.00 -1.50 -6.31
CA SER A 287 -19.53 -2.11 -7.55
C SER A 287 -18.08 -1.73 -7.85
N ILE A 288 -17.35 -2.64 -8.50
CA ILE A 288 -16.03 -2.36 -9.05
C ILE A 288 -16.11 -2.52 -10.55
N ARG A 289 -15.62 -1.50 -11.24
CA ARG A 289 -15.28 -1.57 -12.66
C ARG A 289 -13.76 -1.65 -12.81
N TYR A 290 -13.31 -2.25 -13.88
CA TYR A 290 -11.90 -2.27 -14.22
C TYR A 290 -11.71 -1.88 -15.68
N ILE A 291 -10.53 -1.36 -15.97
CA ILE A 291 -10.10 -1.02 -17.32
C ILE A 291 -8.69 -1.56 -17.46
N GLN A 292 -8.47 -2.41 -18.46
CA GLN A 292 -7.15 -2.88 -18.82
C GLN A 292 -6.48 -1.81 -19.66
N VAL A 293 -5.28 -1.39 -19.24
CA VAL A 293 -4.56 -0.30 -19.90
C VAL A 293 -3.14 -0.79 -20.25
N PRO A 294 -2.72 -0.65 -21.52
CA PRO A 294 -1.34 -0.86 -21.92
C PRO A 294 -0.39 0.03 -21.12
N GLU A 295 0.81 -0.47 -20.84
CA GLU A 295 1.79 0.24 -20.00
C GLU A 295 2.17 1.62 -20.57
N GLU A 296 2.26 1.76 -21.90
CA GLU A 296 2.53 3.05 -22.55
C GLU A 296 1.45 4.12 -22.29
N ASN A 297 0.20 3.71 -22.05
CA ASN A 297 -0.94 4.62 -21.90
C ASN A 297 -1.32 4.86 -20.44
N ILE A 298 -0.70 4.14 -19.49
CA ILE A 298 -1.13 4.16 -18.08
C ILE A 298 -1.09 5.55 -17.47
N SER A 299 -0.14 6.43 -17.83
CA SER A 299 -0.09 7.79 -17.27
C SER A 299 -1.31 8.63 -17.67
N ARG A 300 -1.58 8.67 -18.97
CA ARG A 300 -2.63 9.49 -19.57
C ARG A 300 -4.00 8.97 -19.15
N ASP A 301 -4.23 7.68 -19.35
CA ASP A 301 -5.54 7.08 -19.12
C ASP A 301 -5.86 7.08 -17.62
N TYR A 302 -4.87 6.81 -16.75
CA TYR A 302 -5.09 6.87 -15.31
C TYR A 302 -5.36 8.28 -14.79
N LEU A 303 -4.70 9.32 -15.31
CA LEU A 303 -5.05 10.70 -14.96
C LEU A 303 -6.45 11.08 -15.45
N MET A 304 -6.82 10.65 -16.65
CA MET A 304 -8.15 10.86 -17.21
C MET A 304 -9.22 10.27 -16.28
N TYR A 305 -9.06 9.00 -15.89
CA TYR A 305 -10.00 8.34 -14.98
C TYR A 305 -9.95 8.92 -13.56
N GLU A 306 -8.79 9.29 -13.01
CA GLU A 306 -8.72 9.98 -11.70
C GLU A 306 -9.45 11.33 -11.72
N ARG A 307 -9.56 11.99 -12.88
CA ARG A 307 -10.33 13.24 -13.04
C ARG A 307 -11.82 13.01 -13.28
N GLU A 308 -12.16 12.06 -14.15
CA GLU A 308 -13.55 11.67 -14.47
C GLU A 308 -14.28 11.21 -13.20
N TYR A 309 -13.60 10.42 -12.37
CA TYR A 309 -14.12 9.87 -11.14
C TYR A 309 -13.62 10.61 -9.89
N LYS A 310 -13.31 11.91 -10.02
CA LYS A 310 -12.83 12.73 -8.91
C LYS A 310 -13.89 12.95 -7.82
N GLU A 311 -15.17 12.69 -8.10
CA GLU A 311 -16.23 12.83 -7.09
C GLU A 311 -15.99 11.93 -5.87
N ASP A 312 -16.35 12.43 -4.69
CA ASP A 312 -16.06 11.83 -3.37
C ASP A 312 -16.52 10.37 -3.18
N THR A 313 -17.35 9.87 -4.08
CA THR A 313 -17.94 8.53 -3.99
C THR A 313 -17.20 7.47 -4.79
N ASN A 314 -16.24 7.86 -5.64
CA ASN A 314 -15.50 6.95 -6.50
C ASN A 314 -14.02 6.91 -6.13
N ASN A 315 -13.45 5.71 -6.05
CA ASN A 315 -12.02 5.52 -5.82
C ASN A 315 -11.34 4.86 -7.02
N VAL A 316 -10.51 5.64 -7.72
CA VAL A 316 -9.67 5.14 -8.83
C VAL A 316 -8.28 4.76 -8.33
N VAL A 317 -7.84 3.55 -8.68
CA VAL A 317 -6.49 3.05 -8.36
C VAL A 317 -5.91 2.25 -9.52
N SER A 318 -4.63 2.50 -9.81
CA SER A 318 -3.84 1.68 -10.72
C SER A 318 -3.10 0.60 -9.93
N VAL A 319 -3.33 -0.65 -10.31
CA VAL A 319 -2.71 -1.83 -9.74
C VAL A 319 -2.17 -2.72 -10.84
N SER A 320 -1.09 -3.44 -10.56
CA SER A 320 -0.62 -4.51 -11.45
C SER A 320 -0.48 -5.79 -10.66
N VAL A 321 -1.13 -6.83 -11.14
CA VAL A 321 -1.17 -8.17 -10.54
C VAL A 321 -1.26 -9.21 -11.66
N GLU A 322 -0.60 -10.34 -11.47
CA GLU A 322 -0.54 -11.42 -12.48
C GLU A 322 -1.89 -12.12 -12.68
N ASN A 323 -2.76 -12.09 -11.66
CA ASN A 323 -4.06 -12.75 -11.68
C ASN A 323 -5.03 -12.04 -10.73
N LEU A 324 -6.29 -11.89 -11.14
CA LEU A 324 -7.44 -11.47 -10.34
C LEU A 324 -7.55 -12.12 -8.95
N LYS A 325 -7.29 -13.43 -8.86
CA LYS A 325 -7.32 -14.15 -7.58
C LYS A 325 -6.29 -13.59 -6.61
N ASN A 326 -5.14 -13.16 -7.12
CA ASN A 326 -4.11 -12.46 -6.35
C ASN A 326 -4.47 -10.98 -6.14
N LEU A 327 -5.22 -10.36 -7.06
CA LEU A 327 -5.73 -8.99 -6.90
C LEU A 327 -6.54 -8.82 -5.62
N ARG A 328 -7.55 -9.67 -5.44
CA ARG A 328 -8.45 -9.61 -4.28
C ARG A 328 -7.72 -9.88 -2.96
N LYS A 329 -6.72 -10.76 -2.96
CA LYS A 329 -5.88 -11.03 -1.79
C LYS A 329 -4.89 -9.91 -1.50
N ALA A 330 -4.30 -9.29 -2.53
CA ALA A 330 -3.32 -8.22 -2.39
C ALA A 330 -3.96 -6.88 -2.00
N TYR A 331 -5.20 -6.64 -2.42
CA TYR A 331 -5.92 -5.38 -2.22
C TYR A 331 -7.39 -5.57 -1.80
N PRO A 332 -7.67 -6.34 -0.72
CA PRO A 332 -9.05 -6.63 -0.30
C PRO A 332 -9.85 -5.37 0.05
N ASN A 333 -9.18 -4.28 0.42
CA ASN A 333 -9.80 -2.98 0.69
C ASN A 333 -10.54 -2.40 -0.52
N TYR A 334 -10.09 -2.66 -1.75
CA TYR A 334 -10.82 -2.24 -2.95
C TYR A 334 -12.06 -3.10 -3.22
N PHE A 335 -12.18 -4.24 -2.54
CA PHE A 335 -13.32 -5.15 -2.61
C PHE A 335 -14.24 -5.05 -1.39
N LEU A 336 -13.92 -4.13 -0.46
CA LEU A 336 -14.49 -4.07 0.88
C LEU A 336 -14.44 -5.43 1.62
N ASP A 337 -13.48 -6.29 1.30
CA ASP A 337 -13.46 -7.67 1.79
C ASP A 337 -12.65 -7.82 3.08
N ALA A 338 -13.32 -7.68 4.22
CA ALA A 338 -12.72 -7.87 5.54
C ALA A 338 -12.90 -9.30 6.11
N ARG A 339 -13.36 -10.28 5.32
CA ARG A 339 -13.79 -11.59 5.84
C ARG A 339 -12.72 -12.33 6.62
N GLU A 340 -11.48 -12.32 6.11
CA GLU A 340 -10.39 -13.01 6.81
C GLU A 340 -10.08 -12.35 8.15
N PHE A 341 -10.12 -11.01 8.23
CA PHE A 341 -9.96 -10.29 9.50
C PHE A 341 -11.10 -10.60 10.46
N VAL A 342 -12.35 -10.52 10.00
CA VAL A 342 -13.54 -10.85 10.80
C VAL A 342 -13.46 -12.28 11.34
N THR A 343 -13.04 -13.24 10.51
CA THR A 343 -12.87 -14.63 10.92
C THR A 343 -11.77 -14.77 11.96
N THR A 344 -10.60 -14.15 11.75
CA THR A 344 -9.48 -14.21 12.68
C THR A 344 -9.86 -13.64 14.04
N ILE A 345 -10.42 -12.42 14.08
CA ILE A 345 -10.78 -11.75 15.34
C ILE A 345 -11.98 -12.44 16.00
N GLY A 346 -13.01 -12.79 15.22
CA GLY A 346 -14.23 -13.44 15.70
C GLY A 346 -13.97 -14.74 16.46
N LYS A 347 -12.96 -15.53 16.08
CA LYS A 347 -12.55 -16.74 16.81
C LYS A 347 -12.23 -16.51 18.30
N TYR A 348 -11.76 -15.31 18.64
CA TYR A 348 -11.34 -14.98 20.02
C TYR A 348 -12.41 -14.20 20.78
N ILE A 349 -13.28 -13.48 20.07
CA ILE A 349 -14.26 -12.58 20.71
C ILE A 349 -15.72 -13.06 20.61
N ASN A 350 -16.04 -14.03 19.74
CA ASN A 350 -17.40 -14.58 19.63
C ASN A 350 -17.58 -15.89 20.41
N ASN A 351 -16.49 -16.61 20.76
CA ASN A 351 -16.54 -17.94 21.38
C ASN A 351 -16.74 -17.90 22.92
N THR A 352 -17.57 -16.99 23.44
CA THR A 352 -17.89 -16.93 24.89
C THR A 352 -19.39 -16.88 25.15
N GLU A 353 -20.20 -17.39 24.23
CA GLU A 353 -21.59 -17.77 24.49
C GLU A 353 -21.73 -19.26 24.15
N GLU A 354 -21.30 -20.12 25.07
CA GLU A 354 -21.85 -21.47 25.30
C GLU A 354 -21.70 -21.81 26.79
#